data_AF-A0A5E6Y864-F1
#
_entry.id   AF-A0A5E6Y864-F1
#
_cell.length_a   1.000
_cell.length_b   1.000
_cell.length_c   1.000
_cell.angle_alpha   90.00
_cell.angle_beta   90.00
_cell.angle_gamma   90.00
#
_symmetry.space_group_name_H-M   'P 1'
#
loop_
_entity.id
_entity.type
_entity.pdbx_description
1 polymer ?
#
loop_
_entity_poly.entity_id
_entity_poly.type
_entity_poly.pdbx_seq_one_letter_code
_entity_poly.pdbx_strand_id
1 'polypeptide(L)'
;MALITDIQKLEPGGEVRLFEIDGSNYGADRLHFHGHLIPHSPDELAAVGASTDELPAKSIYWQGNEYAAWPVSIEGIGADSDGTATRPTLRVGNVNGRITALCLAFEDLLKFKLTVRETMAQYLDAENFPDGNPAADPTQEALEIWFIDQKTGEDGEMVQWDLSSPAEIDNHGLPGRQMTTFCHWSMVGGYRGPNCGYTGRLMFDDDDAPTDDPSMDICKGCLSSCKLRFGENEELPHGGFPAVSLIARS
;
A
#
# COMPACT_ATOMS: atom_id res chain seq x y z
N MET A 1 16.34 12.43 -6.22
CA MET A 1 16.04 11.62 -5.03
C MET A 1 16.83 12.21 -3.88
N ALA A 2 16.39 13.35 -3.33
CA ALA A 2 17.14 14.04 -2.28
C ALA A 2 16.95 13.34 -0.92
N LEU A 3 15.72 12.88 -0.63
CA LEU A 3 15.39 12.16 0.60
C LEU A 3 16.28 10.93 0.85
N ILE A 4 16.40 10.01 -0.12
CA ILE A 4 17.21 8.79 0.05
C ILE A 4 18.68 9.11 0.30
N THR A 5 19.23 10.12 -0.39
CA THR A 5 20.61 10.56 -0.19
C THR A 5 20.81 11.18 1.18
N ASP A 6 19.83 11.93 1.68
CA ASP A 6 19.91 12.56 3.00
C ASP A 6 19.75 11.54 4.13
N ILE A 7 18.86 10.55 4.00
CA ILE A 7 18.70 9.44 4.96
C ILE A 7 20.03 8.67 5.11
N GLN A 8 20.80 8.57 4.03
CA GLN A 8 22.09 7.85 4.02
C GLN A 8 23.26 8.66 4.58
N LYS A 9 23.07 9.91 4.99
CA LYS A 9 24.13 10.71 5.63
C LYS A 9 24.41 10.18 7.03
N LEU A 10 25.62 10.46 7.52
CA LEU A 10 26.02 10.15 8.90
C LEU A 10 25.13 10.85 9.93
N GLU A 11 24.63 12.03 9.58
CA GLU A 11 23.66 12.80 10.36
C GLU A 11 22.48 13.12 9.44
N PRO A 12 21.48 12.22 9.35
CA PRO A 12 20.32 12.38 8.46
C PRO A 12 19.46 13.62 8.78
N GLY A 13 19.64 14.24 9.95
CA GLY A 13 18.79 15.32 10.44
C GLY A 13 17.62 14.79 11.27
N GLY A 14 16.57 15.61 11.41
CA GLY A 14 15.38 15.23 12.19
C GLY A 14 14.38 14.46 11.34
N GLU A 15 14.28 13.14 11.52
CA GLU A 15 13.25 12.32 10.90
C GLU A 15 11.87 12.65 11.49
N VAL A 16 10.89 12.84 10.60
CA VAL A 16 9.53 13.19 10.97
C VAL A 16 8.58 12.16 10.40
N ARG A 17 8.03 11.34 11.29
CA ARG A 17 6.90 10.45 11.00
C ARG A 17 5.57 11.12 11.31
N LEU A 18 4.67 11.13 10.33
CA LEU A 18 3.32 11.66 10.39
C LEU A 18 2.32 10.56 10.08
N PHE A 19 1.13 10.62 10.67
CA PHE A 19 0.09 9.61 10.53
C PHE A 19 -1.21 10.24 10.04
N GLU A 20 -1.83 9.58 9.07
CA GLU A 20 -3.13 9.94 8.53
C GLU A 20 -4.04 8.71 8.58
N ILE A 21 -5.17 8.81 9.25
CA ILE A 21 -6.23 7.79 9.21
C ILE A 21 -7.37 8.30 8.34
N ASP A 22 -7.67 7.60 7.26
CA ASP A 22 -8.79 7.89 6.36
C ASP A 22 -9.93 6.88 6.59
N GLY A 23 -11.02 7.38 7.17
CA GLY A 23 -12.26 6.66 7.40
C GLY A 23 -13.42 7.10 6.51
N SER A 24 -13.17 7.88 5.45
CA SER A 24 -14.20 8.47 4.59
C SER A 24 -15.15 7.43 3.97
N ASN A 25 -14.65 6.23 3.67
CA ASN A 25 -15.46 5.11 3.17
C ASN A 25 -16.52 4.61 4.18
N TYR A 26 -16.32 4.91 5.47
CA TYR A 26 -17.18 4.52 6.58
C TYR A 26 -17.92 5.71 7.20
N GLY A 27 -17.90 6.87 6.53
CA GLY A 27 -18.56 8.09 7.00
C GLY A 27 -17.84 8.80 8.15
N ALA A 28 -16.56 8.47 8.39
CA ALA A 28 -15.71 9.17 9.35
C ALA A 28 -14.83 10.22 8.65
N ASP A 29 -14.39 11.23 9.40
CA ASP A 29 -13.45 12.24 8.93
C ASP A 29 -12.03 11.69 8.80
N ARG A 30 -11.17 12.43 8.09
CA ARG A 30 -9.72 12.17 8.03
C ARG A 30 -9.04 12.75 9.26
N LEU A 31 -8.25 11.93 9.94
CA LEU A 31 -7.51 12.33 11.14
C LEU A 31 -6.03 12.42 10.81
N HIS A 32 -5.41 13.55 11.15
CA HIS A 32 -3.97 13.81 10.95
C HIS A 32 -3.31 14.01 12.31
N PHE A 33 -2.27 13.23 12.61
CA PHE A 33 -1.61 13.29 13.91
C PHE A 33 -0.13 12.87 13.85
N HIS A 34 0.64 13.25 14.88
CA HIS A 34 2.04 12.86 15.03
C HIS A 34 2.42 12.55 16.49
N GLY A 35 3.43 11.71 16.68
CA GLY A 35 3.96 11.32 17.99
C GLY A 35 5.17 12.14 18.47
N HIS A 36 5.62 13.15 17.73
CA HIS A 36 6.82 13.94 18.07
C HIS A 36 6.65 14.81 19.31
N LEU A 37 7.67 14.81 20.17
CA LEU A 37 7.79 15.69 21.32
C LEU A 37 8.54 16.96 20.92
N ILE A 38 7.80 18.00 20.53
CA ILE A 38 8.38 19.29 20.14
C ILE A 38 8.45 20.20 21.37
N PRO A 39 9.65 20.61 21.83
CA PRO A 39 9.78 21.50 22.98
C PRO A 39 9.32 22.92 22.65
N HIS A 40 8.76 23.60 23.65
CA HIS A 40 8.50 25.04 23.58
C HIS A 40 9.79 25.82 23.82
N SER A 41 9.96 26.92 23.09
CA SER A 41 11.07 27.84 23.27
C SER A 41 10.93 28.63 24.58
N PRO A 42 12.04 29.15 25.14
CA PRO A 42 11.99 29.97 26.35
C PRO A 42 11.08 31.20 26.22
N ASP A 43 11.00 31.80 25.02
CA ASP A 43 10.16 32.97 24.75
C ASP A 43 8.66 32.62 24.75
N GLU A 44 8.28 31.47 24.20
CA GLU A 44 6.91 30.95 24.25
C GLU A 44 6.50 30.61 25.69
N LEU A 45 7.40 30.00 26.46
CA LEU A 45 7.18 29.69 27.88
C LEU A 45 7.04 30.98 28.71
N ALA A 46 7.84 32.01 28.41
CA ALA A 46 7.75 33.30 29.08
C ALA A 46 6.45 34.06 28.75
N ALA A 47 5.91 33.88 27.54
CA ALA A 47 4.66 34.51 27.10
C ALA A 47 3.40 33.94 27.78
N VAL A 48 3.39 32.65 28.11
CA VAL A 48 2.25 31.99 28.79
C VAL A 48 2.25 32.25 30.30
N GLY A 49 3.39 32.57 30.91
CA GLY A 49 3.44 32.87 32.34
C GLY A 49 3.21 31.64 33.22
N ALA A 50 2.41 31.76 34.30
CA ALA A 50 2.22 30.72 35.32
C ALA A 50 1.03 29.78 35.08
N SER A 51 0.28 29.92 33.97
CA SER A 51 -0.84 29.04 33.61
C SER A 51 -0.34 27.81 32.84
N THR A 52 0.00 26.75 33.57
CA THR A 52 0.46 25.46 33.01
C THR A 52 -0.57 24.75 32.11
N ASP A 53 -1.86 25.10 32.21
CA ASP A 53 -2.96 24.48 31.45
C ASP A 53 -3.13 25.04 30.02
N GLU A 54 -2.37 26.07 29.64
CA GLU A 54 -2.57 26.81 28.37
C GLU A 54 -1.49 26.54 27.30
N LEU A 55 -0.57 25.59 27.52
CA LEU A 55 0.45 25.21 26.54
C LEU A 55 0.02 23.94 25.78
N PRO A 56 -0.71 24.06 24.65
CA PRO A 56 -1.01 22.92 23.81
C PRO A 56 0.29 22.40 23.18
N ALA A 57 0.37 21.09 22.99
CA ALA A 57 1.44 20.49 22.22
C ALA A 57 1.43 21.04 20.79
N LYS A 58 2.63 21.28 20.24
CA LYS A 58 2.79 21.88 18.91
C LYS A 58 2.38 20.89 17.82
N SER A 59 1.58 21.38 16.87
CA SER A 59 1.24 20.69 15.63
C SER A 59 2.38 20.78 14.61
N ILE A 60 2.38 19.87 13.64
CA ILE A 60 3.26 19.90 12.46
C ILE A 60 2.41 20.16 11.23
N TYR A 61 2.82 21.09 10.37
CA TYR A 61 2.18 21.36 9.09
C TYR A 61 2.91 20.64 7.95
N TRP A 62 2.19 19.86 7.16
CA TRP A 62 2.74 19.14 6.01
C TRP A 62 1.75 19.11 4.86
N GLN A 63 2.20 19.51 3.67
CA GLN A 63 1.39 19.61 2.46
C GLN A 63 0.09 20.42 2.67
N GLY A 64 0.14 21.45 3.52
CA GLY A 64 -1.00 22.29 3.87
C GLY A 64 -2.01 21.66 4.84
N ASN A 65 -1.70 20.50 5.43
CA ASN A 65 -2.53 19.87 6.47
C ASN A 65 -1.87 20.01 7.85
N GLU A 66 -2.69 20.29 8.86
CA GLU A 66 -2.26 20.30 10.25
C GLU A 66 -2.28 18.87 10.82
N TYR A 67 -1.13 18.40 11.28
CA TYR A 67 -0.99 17.17 12.07
C TYR A 67 -0.94 17.55 13.54
N ALA A 68 -1.94 17.14 14.31
CA ALA A 68 -1.99 17.43 15.74
C ALA A 68 -1.11 16.46 16.55
N ALA A 69 -0.54 16.94 17.65
CA ALA A 69 0.22 16.08 18.56
C ALA A 69 -0.71 15.07 19.26
N TRP A 70 -0.44 13.78 19.07
CA TRP A 70 -1.17 12.70 19.73
C TRP A 70 -0.21 11.54 20.05
N PRO A 71 -0.28 10.93 21.26
CA PRO A 71 0.58 9.80 21.58
C PRO A 71 0.30 8.62 20.64
N VAL A 72 1.25 8.31 19.76
CA VAL A 72 1.18 7.17 18.84
C VAL A 72 2.56 6.52 18.71
N SER A 73 2.56 5.20 18.65
CA SER A 73 3.73 4.38 18.29
C SER A 73 3.31 3.32 17.29
N ILE A 74 4.19 3.03 16.33
CA ILE A 74 4.03 1.93 15.38
C ILE A 74 5.32 1.11 15.39
N GLU A 75 5.18 -0.20 15.54
CA GLU A 75 6.29 -1.15 15.63
C GLU A 75 6.08 -2.30 14.65
N GLY A 76 7.16 -2.92 14.19
CA GLY A 76 7.07 -4.07 13.28
C GLY A 76 6.78 -3.71 11.81
N ILE A 77 6.96 -2.44 11.43
CA ILE A 77 7.05 -2.06 10.01
C ILE A 77 8.30 -2.72 9.43
N GLY A 78 8.13 -3.45 8.34
CA GLY A 78 9.22 -4.09 7.63
C GLY A 78 8.75 -4.85 6.41
N ALA A 79 9.70 -5.32 5.62
CA ALA A 79 9.47 -6.24 4.52
C ALA A 79 10.40 -7.45 4.70
N ASP A 80 9.81 -8.61 4.97
CA ASP A 80 10.56 -9.86 5.08
C ASP A 80 10.67 -10.54 3.71
N SER A 81 11.86 -11.06 3.39
CA SER A 81 12.11 -11.79 2.12
C SER A 81 11.51 -13.20 2.10
N ASP A 82 11.04 -13.69 3.26
CA ASP A 82 10.59 -15.07 3.45
C ASP A 82 9.12 -15.28 3.05
N GLY A 83 8.47 -14.24 2.53
CA GLY A 83 7.13 -14.30 1.95
C GLY A 83 5.98 -14.23 2.96
N THR A 84 6.28 -14.15 4.26
CA THR A 84 5.29 -13.79 5.28
C THR A 84 5.00 -12.30 5.25
N ALA A 85 3.72 -11.95 5.18
CA ALA A 85 3.30 -10.56 5.34
C ALA A 85 3.63 -10.10 6.76
N THR A 86 4.31 -8.95 6.86
CA THR A 86 4.56 -8.30 8.14
C THR A 86 3.25 -7.73 8.67
N ARG A 87 3.05 -7.88 9.99
CA ARG A 87 1.87 -7.37 10.70
C ARG A 87 2.34 -6.36 11.75
N PRO A 88 2.51 -5.08 11.36
CA PRO A 88 2.91 -4.06 12.31
C PRO A 88 1.85 -3.88 13.38
N THR A 89 2.29 -3.49 14.57
CA THR A 89 1.41 -3.16 15.69
C THR A 89 1.34 -1.65 15.85
N LEU A 90 0.13 -1.09 15.78
CA LEU A 90 -0.16 0.31 16.07
C LEU A 90 -0.64 0.46 17.52
N ARG A 91 -0.06 1.40 18.26
CA ARG A 91 -0.47 1.78 19.62
C ARG A 91 -0.82 3.26 19.65
N VAL A 92 -2.01 3.59 20.12
CA VAL A 92 -2.50 4.97 20.22
C VAL A 92 -2.96 5.25 21.64
N GLY A 93 -2.55 6.38 22.21
CA GLY A 93 -2.93 6.80 23.54
C GLY A 93 -4.43 7.10 23.65
N ASN A 94 -5.08 6.52 24.65
CA ASN A 94 -6.51 6.64 24.92
C ASN A 94 -6.83 7.85 25.81
N VAL A 95 -6.31 9.02 25.44
CA VAL A 95 -6.47 10.24 26.24
C VAL A 95 -7.96 10.58 26.39
N ASN A 96 -8.44 10.65 27.63
CA ASN A 96 -9.84 10.89 27.98
C ASN A 96 -10.85 9.89 27.37
N GLY A 97 -10.43 8.66 27.04
CA GLY A 97 -11.32 7.64 26.48
C GLY A 97 -11.77 7.91 25.04
N ARG A 98 -11.17 8.89 24.34
CA ARG A 98 -11.58 9.31 23.00
C ARG A 98 -11.43 8.18 21.98
N ILE A 99 -10.37 7.39 22.10
CA ILE A 99 -10.07 6.30 21.16
C ILE A 99 -11.04 5.14 21.38
N THR A 100 -11.32 4.75 22.63
CA THR A 100 -12.37 3.78 22.96
C THR A 100 -13.73 4.19 22.37
N ALA A 101 -14.10 5.47 22.48
CA ALA A 101 -15.35 5.97 21.91
C ALA A 101 -15.39 5.85 20.38
N LEU A 102 -14.26 6.12 19.70
CA LEU A 102 -14.13 5.92 18.24
C LEU A 102 -14.25 4.44 17.86
N CYS A 103 -13.59 3.54 18.60
CA CYS A 103 -13.71 2.10 18.41
C CYS A 103 -15.17 1.64 18.53
N LEU A 104 -15.90 2.13 19.53
CA LEU A 104 -17.32 1.79 19.70
C LEU A 104 -18.21 2.35 18.57
N ALA A 105 -17.88 3.52 18.04
CA ALA A 105 -18.66 4.17 16.98
C ALA A 105 -18.42 3.56 15.58
N PHE A 106 -17.20 3.07 15.32
CA PHE A 106 -16.75 2.63 13.99
C PHE A 106 -16.23 1.18 13.97
N GLU A 107 -16.80 0.30 14.79
CA GLU A 107 -16.48 -1.13 14.81
C GLU A 107 -14.97 -1.41 14.91
N ASP A 108 -14.34 -0.89 15.97
CA ASP A 108 -12.90 -0.96 16.25
C ASP A 108 -11.99 -0.34 15.16
N LEU A 109 -12.55 0.54 14.30
CA LEU A 109 -11.87 1.17 13.16
C LEU A 109 -11.39 0.16 12.12
N LEU A 110 -12.06 -0.98 12.02
CA LEU A 110 -11.75 -2.05 11.08
C LEU A 110 -11.71 -1.54 9.63
N LYS A 111 -10.68 -1.92 8.88
CA LYS A 111 -10.43 -1.52 7.47
C LYS A 111 -10.18 -0.03 7.25
N PHE A 112 -10.03 0.77 8.30
CA PHE A 112 -9.59 2.16 8.13
C PHE A 112 -8.18 2.18 7.54
N LYS A 113 -7.96 3.10 6.59
CA LYS A 113 -6.67 3.24 5.92
C LYS A 113 -5.77 4.10 6.77
N LEU A 114 -4.64 3.55 7.20
CA LEU A 114 -3.55 4.28 7.84
C LEU A 114 -2.47 4.59 6.79
N THR A 115 -2.17 5.86 6.59
CA THR A 115 -1.04 6.31 5.80
C THR A 115 0.04 6.84 6.74
N VAL A 116 1.18 6.18 6.78
CA VAL A 116 2.37 6.63 7.49
C VAL A 116 3.22 7.38 6.49
N ARG A 117 3.51 8.65 6.80
CA ARG A 117 4.36 9.51 5.98
C ARG A 117 5.65 9.74 6.72
N GLU A 118 6.76 9.44 6.08
CA GLU A 118 8.09 9.70 6.62
C GLU A 118 8.77 10.76 5.77
N THR A 119 9.16 11.84 6.42
CA THR A 119 9.93 12.93 5.79
C THR A 119 11.01 13.41 6.76
N MET A 120 11.75 14.43 6.38
CA MET A 120 12.71 15.10 7.24
C MET A 120 12.22 16.49 7.63
N ALA A 121 12.58 16.94 8.82
CA ALA A 121 12.22 18.24 9.36
C ALA A 121 12.57 19.39 8.40
N GLN A 122 13.69 19.28 7.68
CA GLN A 122 14.12 20.30 6.71
C GLN A 122 13.17 20.47 5.51
N TYR A 123 12.35 19.46 5.19
CA TYR A 123 11.42 19.52 4.07
C TYR A 123 10.04 20.05 4.46
N LEU A 124 9.75 20.16 5.76
CA LEU A 124 8.46 20.58 6.29
C LEU A 124 8.02 21.96 5.78
N ASP A 125 6.72 22.20 5.80
CA ASP A 125 6.14 23.45 5.32
C ASP A 125 6.68 24.66 6.10
N ALA A 126 6.69 25.83 5.47
CA ALA A 126 7.21 27.07 6.05
C ALA A 126 6.49 27.47 7.35
N GLU A 127 5.23 27.07 7.55
CA GLU A 127 4.42 27.35 8.74
C GLU A 127 5.02 26.76 10.04
N ASN A 128 5.87 25.74 9.93
CA ASN A 128 6.54 25.13 11.07
C ASN A 128 7.69 26.00 11.63
N PHE A 129 8.15 27.00 10.88
CA PHE A 129 9.35 27.77 11.19
C PHE A 129 9.03 29.26 11.28
N PRO A 130 9.46 29.97 12.35
CA PRO A 130 9.20 31.40 12.51
C PRO A 130 9.70 32.27 11.33
N ASP A 131 10.84 31.88 10.74
CA ASP A 131 11.47 32.57 9.60
C ASP A 131 11.06 31.97 8.24
N GLY A 132 10.11 31.04 8.23
CA GLY A 132 9.74 30.23 7.08
C GLY A 132 10.78 29.14 6.74
N ASN A 133 10.53 28.39 5.66
CA ASN A 133 11.42 27.33 5.22
C ASN A 133 11.69 27.38 3.69
N PRO A 134 12.88 27.82 3.25
CA PRO A 134 13.25 27.81 1.84
C PRO A 134 13.59 26.41 1.30
N ALA A 135 13.84 25.44 2.19
CA ALA A 135 14.11 24.04 1.83
C ALA A 135 12.84 23.18 1.83
N ALA A 136 11.66 23.78 2.04
CA ALA A 136 10.39 23.07 2.00
C ALA A 136 10.19 22.39 0.64
N ASP A 137 9.98 21.08 0.65
CA ASP A 137 9.73 20.30 -0.56
C ASP A 137 8.68 19.22 -0.25
N PRO A 138 7.42 19.41 -0.67
CA PRO A 138 6.33 18.48 -0.39
C PRO A 138 6.50 17.14 -1.11
N THR A 139 7.44 17.03 -2.06
CA THR A 139 7.68 15.78 -2.81
C THR A 139 8.65 14.83 -2.13
N GLN A 140 9.37 15.29 -1.10
CA GLN A 140 10.30 14.45 -0.34
C GLN A 140 9.56 13.73 0.80
N GLU A 141 8.89 12.64 0.47
CA GLU A 141 8.31 11.72 1.46
C GLU A 141 8.47 10.25 1.05
N ALA A 142 8.56 9.38 2.05
CA ALA A 142 8.30 7.96 1.92
C ALA A 142 6.90 7.69 2.47
N LEU A 143 6.07 7.04 1.67
CA LEU A 143 4.69 6.71 2.02
C LEU A 143 4.57 5.22 2.27
N GLU A 144 3.98 4.86 3.40
CA GLU A 144 3.56 3.51 3.69
C GLU A 144 2.06 3.48 3.95
N ILE A 145 1.37 2.54 3.32
CA ILE A 145 -0.07 2.38 3.45
C ILE A 145 -0.33 1.06 4.16
N TRP A 146 -1.05 1.15 5.25
CA TRP A 146 -1.48 0.05 6.08
C TRP A 146 -2.98 0.14 6.31
N PHE A 147 -3.59 -0.96 6.71
CA PHE A 147 -4.98 -0.97 7.11
C PHE A 147 -5.15 -1.59 8.48
N ILE A 148 -6.06 -1.03 9.28
CA ILE A 148 -6.40 -1.57 10.60
C ILE A 148 -7.15 -2.89 10.42
N ASP A 149 -6.61 -3.99 10.95
CA ASP A 149 -7.16 -5.35 10.78
C ASP A 149 -7.82 -5.87 12.06
N GLN A 150 -7.13 -5.85 13.20
CA GLN A 150 -7.69 -6.38 14.44
C GLN A 150 -7.24 -5.57 15.65
N LYS A 151 -8.16 -5.23 16.55
CA LYS A 151 -7.82 -4.73 17.88
C LYS A 151 -7.23 -5.86 18.72
N THR A 152 -5.99 -5.72 19.15
CA THR A 152 -5.28 -6.73 19.96
C THR A 152 -5.29 -6.42 21.45
N GLY A 153 -5.50 -5.16 21.82
CA GLY A 153 -5.60 -4.76 23.22
C GLY A 153 -6.27 -3.41 23.38
N GLU A 154 -6.90 -3.22 24.53
CA GLU A 154 -7.48 -1.96 24.95
C GLU A 154 -7.33 -1.83 26.47
N ASP A 155 -6.75 -0.72 26.91
CA ASP A 155 -6.69 -0.33 28.31
C ASP A 155 -7.09 1.15 28.47
N GLY A 156 -7.04 1.65 29.71
CA GLY A 156 -7.42 3.02 30.04
C GLY A 156 -6.45 4.09 29.51
N GLU A 157 -5.24 3.70 29.09
CA GLU A 157 -4.18 4.60 28.66
C GLU A 157 -3.87 4.49 27.17
N MET A 158 -4.12 3.34 26.54
CA MET A 158 -3.80 3.03 25.15
C MET A 158 -4.73 1.99 24.52
N VAL A 159 -4.86 2.06 23.20
CA VAL A 159 -5.51 1.05 22.36
C VAL A 159 -4.51 0.55 21.33
N GLN A 160 -4.53 -0.75 21.08
CA GLN A 160 -3.58 -1.44 20.22
C GLN A 160 -4.29 -2.22 19.10
N TRP A 161 -3.75 -2.11 17.90
CA TRP A 161 -4.21 -2.87 16.73
C TRP A 161 -3.05 -3.53 16.00
N ASP A 162 -3.37 -4.64 15.35
CA ASP A 162 -2.55 -5.20 14.29
C ASP A 162 -2.98 -4.61 12.95
N LEU A 163 -1.98 -4.27 12.15
CA LEU A 163 -2.14 -3.74 10.82
C LEU A 163 -1.91 -4.83 9.78
N SER A 164 -2.58 -4.69 8.64
CA SER A 164 -2.43 -5.54 7.47
C SER A 164 -1.96 -4.72 6.27
N SER A 165 -1.22 -5.38 5.39
CA SER A 165 -0.82 -4.77 4.13
C SER A 165 -2.02 -4.65 3.18
N PRO A 166 -2.00 -3.72 2.21
CA PRO A 166 -3.06 -3.60 1.19
C PRO A 166 -3.32 -4.90 0.41
N ALA A 167 -2.34 -5.80 0.34
CA ALA A 167 -2.47 -7.08 -0.34
C ALA A 167 -3.31 -8.10 0.44
N GLU A 168 -3.42 -7.98 1.77
CA GLU A 168 -4.13 -8.94 2.62
C GLU A 168 -5.62 -8.60 2.80
N ILE A 169 -5.96 -7.31 2.89
CA ILE A 169 -7.22 -6.88 3.52
C ILE A 169 -8.51 -7.16 2.74
N ASP A 170 -8.42 -7.52 1.46
CA ASP A 170 -9.61 -7.73 0.64
C ASP A 170 -9.61 -9.01 -0.20
N ASN A 171 -8.74 -9.98 0.09
CA ASN A 171 -8.64 -11.22 -0.68
C ASN A 171 -8.68 -10.93 -2.20
N HIS A 172 -8.03 -9.83 -2.62
CA HIS A 172 -7.75 -9.57 -4.02
C HIS A 172 -6.81 -10.70 -4.40
N GLY A 173 -7.39 -11.79 -4.92
CA GLY A 173 -6.68 -13.01 -5.21
C GLY A 173 -5.38 -12.67 -5.92
N LEU A 174 -4.27 -13.06 -5.29
CA LEU A 174 -2.96 -13.12 -5.92
C LEU A 174 -3.16 -13.64 -7.36
N PRO A 175 -2.44 -13.03 -8.32
CA PRO A 175 -2.94 -12.48 -9.58
C PRO A 175 -4.04 -13.30 -10.27
N GLY A 176 -5.02 -12.61 -10.87
CA GLY A 176 -6.07 -13.19 -11.72
C GLY A 176 -5.58 -14.00 -12.94
N ARG A 177 -4.27 -14.21 -13.09
CA ARG A 177 -3.63 -15.07 -14.08
C ARG A 177 -2.45 -15.81 -13.46
N GLN A 178 -2.56 -17.13 -13.37
CA GLN A 178 -1.45 -18.01 -12.99
C GLN A 178 -0.44 -18.11 -14.14
N MET A 179 0.86 -18.12 -13.82
CA MET A 179 1.92 -18.36 -14.79
C MET A 179 1.96 -19.85 -15.17
N THR A 180 1.20 -20.22 -16.20
CA THR A 180 1.15 -21.59 -16.73
C THR A 180 1.69 -21.63 -18.17
N THR A 181 2.04 -22.82 -18.65
CA THR A 181 2.47 -23.04 -20.03
C THR A 181 1.33 -22.88 -21.04
N PHE A 182 0.08 -23.08 -20.60
CA PHE A 182 -1.12 -22.97 -21.42
C PHE A 182 -1.48 -21.53 -21.77
N CYS A 183 -2.07 -21.35 -22.94
CA CYS A 183 -2.53 -20.07 -23.46
C CYS A 183 -3.76 -19.59 -22.67
N HIS A 184 -3.62 -18.45 -21.98
CA HIS A 184 -4.73 -17.80 -21.28
C HIS A 184 -5.92 -17.52 -22.20
N TRP A 185 -5.68 -17.12 -23.46
CA TRP A 185 -6.76 -16.85 -24.41
C TRP A 185 -7.62 -18.08 -24.69
N SER A 186 -7.03 -19.27 -24.77
CA SER A 186 -7.80 -20.52 -24.87
C SER A 186 -8.63 -20.75 -23.61
N MET A 187 -8.00 -20.65 -22.44
CA MET A 187 -8.62 -20.99 -21.16
C MET A 187 -9.80 -20.08 -20.79
N VAL A 188 -9.81 -18.82 -21.26
CA VAL A 188 -10.91 -17.86 -21.03
C VAL A 188 -11.94 -17.83 -22.17
N GLY A 189 -11.86 -18.75 -23.14
CA GLY A 189 -12.76 -18.76 -24.31
C GLY A 189 -12.51 -17.62 -25.30
N GLY A 190 -11.36 -16.96 -25.22
CA GLY A 190 -10.91 -15.90 -26.14
C GLY A 190 -10.19 -16.40 -27.39
N TYR A 191 -10.27 -17.69 -27.71
CA TYR A 191 -9.78 -18.25 -28.98
C TYR A 191 -10.49 -17.57 -30.16
N ARG A 192 -9.71 -17.16 -31.18
CA ARG A 192 -10.15 -16.29 -32.30
C ARG A 192 -10.64 -14.88 -31.89
N GLY A 193 -10.56 -14.53 -30.60
CA GLY A 193 -10.88 -13.20 -30.11
C GLY A 193 -9.77 -12.18 -30.36
N PRO A 194 -9.98 -10.89 -30.02
CA PRO A 194 -9.04 -9.80 -30.29
C PRO A 194 -7.63 -10.02 -29.75
N ASN A 195 -7.52 -10.68 -28.58
CA ASN A 195 -6.24 -10.93 -27.92
C ASN A 195 -5.51 -12.18 -28.47
N CYS A 196 -6.26 -13.16 -29.00
CA CYS A 196 -5.68 -14.32 -29.67
C CYS A 196 -5.27 -13.96 -31.11
N GLY A 197 -6.06 -13.14 -31.81
CA GLY A 197 -5.75 -12.63 -33.15
C GLY A 197 -5.88 -13.65 -34.29
N TYR A 198 -6.22 -14.91 -34.01
CA TYR A 198 -6.31 -15.95 -35.04
C TYR A 198 -7.57 -15.76 -35.90
N THR A 199 -7.38 -15.32 -37.14
CA THR A 199 -8.45 -15.13 -38.14
C THR A 199 -8.32 -16.09 -39.33
N GLY A 200 -7.42 -17.07 -39.25
CA GLY A 200 -7.17 -18.05 -40.31
C GLY A 200 -8.32 -19.01 -40.54
N ARG A 201 -8.37 -19.60 -41.74
CA ARG A 201 -9.42 -20.55 -42.14
C ARG A 201 -9.22 -21.97 -41.61
N LEU A 202 -8.00 -22.34 -41.23
CA LEU A 202 -7.71 -23.66 -40.70
C LEU A 202 -8.40 -23.82 -39.33
N MET A 203 -8.99 -24.97 -39.10
CA MET A 203 -9.70 -25.32 -37.87
C MET A 203 -9.10 -26.63 -37.35
N PHE A 204 -9.00 -26.74 -36.03
CA PHE A 204 -8.45 -27.93 -35.38
C PHE A 204 -9.31 -28.29 -34.17
N ASP A 205 -9.47 -29.58 -33.91
CA ASP A 205 -10.14 -30.08 -32.71
C ASP A 205 -9.26 -29.96 -31.45
N ASP A 206 -9.80 -30.40 -30.30
CA ASP A 206 -9.11 -30.35 -29.00
C ASP A 206 -7.81 -31.19 -28.95
N ASP A 207 -7.62 -32.08 -29.93
CA ASP A 207 -6.42 -32.88 -30.10
C ASP A 207 -5.45 -32.31 -31.15
N ASP A 208 -5.69 -31.08 -31.61
CA ASP A 208 -4.94 -30.41 -32.69
C ASP A 208 -5.01 -31.16 -34.04
N ALA A 209 -6.02 -32.01 -34.26
CA ALA A 209 -6.28 -32.63 -35.55
C ALA A 209 -7.10 -31.70 -36.45
N PRO A 210 -6.82 -31.62 -37.77
CA PRO A 210 -7.54 -30.74 -38.66
C PRO A 210 -9.00 -31.17 -38.78
N THR A 211 -9.92 -30.21 -38.67
CA THR A 211 -11.37 -30.42 -38.80
C THR A 211 -11.95 -29.44 -39.80
N ASP A 212 -13.01 -29.85 -40.51
CA ASP A 212 -13.81 -28.98 -41.37
C ASP A 212 -15.11 -28.53 -40.68
N ASP A 213 -15.38 -29.03 -39.47
CA ASP A 213 -16.56 -28.68 -38.67
C ASP A 213 -16.25 -27.50 -37.73
N PRO A 214 -16.87 -26.31 -37.94
CA PRO A 214 -16.63 -25.15 -37.10
C PRO A 214 -17.06 -25.33 -35.64
N SER A 215 -18.00 -26.25 -35.35
CA SER A 215 -18.44 -26.51 -33.98
C SER A 215 -17.40 -27.26 -33.15
N MET A 216 -16.47 -27.93 -33.82
CA MET A 216 -15.39 -28.70 -33.21
C MET A 216 -14.06 -27.93 -33.19
N ASP A 217 -14.01 -26.69 -33.71
CA ASP A 217 -12.79 -25.87 -33.72
C ASP A 217 -12.50 -25.30 -32.33
N ILE A 218 -11.69 -26.04 -31.57
CA ILE A 218 -11.32 -25.72 -30.19
C ILE A 218 -9.80 -25.68 -30.10
N CYS A 219 -9.26 -24.62 -29.49
CA CYS A 219 -7.82 -24.53 -29.27
C CYS A 219 -7.43 -25.20 -27.95
N LYS A 220 -6.59 -26.23 -28.03
CA LYS A 220 -5.99 -26.93 -26.89
C LYS A 220 -5.15 -26.02 -25.98
N GLY A 221 -4.73 -24.85 -26.49
CA GLY A 221 -4.01 -23.84 -25.71
C GLY A 221 -2.52 -24.12 -25.52
N CYS A 222 -1.94 -25.09 -26.22
CA CYS A 222 -0.50 -25.32 -26.21
C CYS A 222 0.23 -24.39 -27.19
N LEU A 223 1.54 -24.20 -26.99
CA LEU A 223 2.37 -23.45 -27.94
C LEU A 223 2.38 -24.11 -29.33
N SER A 224 2.36 -25.46 -29.37
CA SER A 224 2.20 -26.24 -30.60
C SER A 224 0.91 -25.90 -31.35
N SER A 225 -0.19 -25.73 -30.63
CA SER A 225 -1.50 -25.36 -31.18
C SER A 225 -1.47 -23.99 -31.83
N CYS A 226 -0.71 -23.03 -31.27
CA CYS A 226 -0.48 -21.73 -31.88
C CYS A 226 0.37 -21.86 -33.16
N LYS A 227 1.42 -22.70 -33.16
CA LYS A 227 2.26 -22.95 -34.35
C LYS A 227 1.47 -23.51 -35.53
N LEU A 228 0.50 -24.39 -35.29
CA LEU A 228 -0.37 -24.93 -36.36
C LEU A 228 -1.23 -23.86 -37.03
N ARG A 229 -1.54 -22.79 -36.30
CA ARG A 229 -2.47 -21.73 -36.72
C ARG A 229 -1.74 -20.54 -37.34
N PHE A 230 -0.66 -20.08 -36.72
CA PHE A 230 0.11 -18.91 -37.16
C PHE A 230 1.35 -19.27 -37.98
N GLY A 231 1.81 -20.53 -37.92
CA GLY A 231 3.07 -20.97 -38.52
C GLY A 231 4.15 -21.21 -37.46
N GLU A 232 5.07 -22.13 -37.75
CA GLU A 232 6.09 -22.56 -36.78
C GLU A 232 7.15 -21.48 -36.47
N ASN A 233 7.44 -20.61 -37.44
CA ASN A 233 8.51 -19.60 -37.38
C ASN A 233 7.98 -18.16 -37.28
N GLU A 234 6.69 -17.99 -37.06
CA GLU A 234 6.04 -16.67 -36.94
C GLU A 234 5.95 -16.23 -35.49
N GLU A 235 5.72 -14.93 -35.27
CA GLU A 235 5.41 -14.40 -33.94
C GLU A 235 4.07 -14.97 -33.45
N LEU A 236 4.12 -15.74 -32.36
CA LEU A 236 2.95 -16.39 -31.81
C LEU A 236 2.31 -15.51 -30.73
N PRO A 237 1.05 -15.07 -30.89
CA PRO A 237 0.30 -14.34 -29.85
C PRO A 237 -0.15 -15.29 -28.72
N HIS A 238 0.79 -16.05 -28.15
CA HIS A 238 0.53 -17.04 -27.11
C HIS A 238 0.34 -16.35 -25.76
N GLY A 239 -0.86 -16.51 -25.18
CA GLY A 239 -1.20 -15.98 -23.87
C GLY A 239 -0.67 -16.83 -22.71
N GLY A 240 0.41 -17.57 -22.85
CA GLY A 240 0.98 -18.38 -21.77
C GLY A 240 2.44 -18.04 -21.50
N PHE A 241 3.05 -18.74 -20.56
CA PHE A 241 4.47 -18.63 -20.23
C PHE A 241 5.16 -19.98 -20.53
N PRO A 242 5.55 -20.26 -21.80
CA PRO A 242 6.13 -21.56 -22.18
C PRO A 242 7.41 -21.91 -21.42
N ALA A 243 8.14 -20.90 -20.95
CA ALA A 243 9.39 -21.07 -20.23
C ALA A 243 9.22 -21.49 -18.76
N VAL A 244 8.00 -21.41 -18.18
CA VAL A 244 7.79 -21.67 -16.75
C VAL A 244 8.08 -23.14 -16.37
N SER A 245 7.96 -24.07 -17.33
CA SER A 245 8.28 -25.49 -17.13
C SER A 245 9.72 -25.87 -17.48
N LEU A 246 10.59 -24.91 -17.85
CA LEU A 246 12.00 -25.20 -18.14
C LEU A 246 12.81 -25.49 -16.86
N ILE A 247 12.35 -25.00 -15.71
CA ILE A 247 12.95 -25.27 -14.40
C ILE A 247 12.05 -26.29 -13.67
N ALA A 248 11.96 -27.50 -14.18
CA ALA A 248 11.48 -28.62 -13.38
C ALA A 248 12.63 -29.06 -12.47
N ARG A 249 12.60 -28.70 -11.18
CA ARG A 249 13.40 -29.42 -10.18
C ARG A 249 12.84 -30.85 -10.15
N SER A 250 13.61 -31.80 -10.68
CA SER A 250 13.42 -33.24 -10.46
C SER A 250 13.50 -33.58 -8.98
#